data_AF-A0A6D2JP54-F1
#
_entry.id   AF-A0A6D2JP54-F1
#
_cell.length_a   1.000
_cell.length_b   1.000
_cell.length_c   1.000
_cell.angle_alpha   90.00
_cell.angle_beta   90.00
_cell.angle_gamma   90.00
#
_symmetry.space_group_name_H-M   'P 1'
#
loop_
_entity.id
_entity.type
_entity.pdbx_description
1 polymer ?
#
loop_
_entity_poly.entity_id
_entity_poly.type
_entity_poly.pdbx_seq_one_letter_code
_entity_poly.pdbx_strand_id
1 'polypeptide(L)'
;MFSGKGVNNIRKTVDFLIGIRMETQFIREILLSHMEVIGTMVLALCKHRQPLVFVGEEISCRRFDCLVKAGLNRNVVAEIIKHAPIVLNLSKDVIERKIHSLTELLGYPIESLVSFPAYLCYDIQRIHNRFSMYLWLRERDAAKPMLSPSTIQTCGDARFVKYFFNVHPQGPAIWESINRLSA
;
A
#
# COMPACT_ATOMS: atom_id res chain seq x y z
N MET A 1 -20.10 -3.87 19.23
CA MET A 1 -20.61 -2.48 19.25
C MET A 1 -19.41 -1.55 19.17
N PHE A 2 -19.36 -0.61 18.22
CA PHE A 2 -18.21 0.30 18.09
C PHE A 2 -18.10 1.23 19.29
N SER A 3 -16.88 1.54 19.71
CA SER A 3 -16.64 2.60 20.69
C SER A 3 -17.04 3.96 20.12
N GLY A 4 -17.30 4.96 20.96
CA GLY A 4 -17.56 6.33 20.49
C GLY A 4 -16.43 6.90 19.62
N LYS A 5 -15.19 6.48 19.85
CA LYS A 5 -14.04 6.78 18.98
C LYS A 5 -14.19 6.12 17.61
N GLY A 6 -14.58 4.84 17.57
CA GLY A 6 -14.79 4.10 16.32
C GLY A 6 -15.89 4.68 15.44
N VAL A 7 -17.01 5.09 16.03
CA VAL A 7 -18.10 5.75 15.28
C VAL A 7 -17.62 7.09 14.68
N ASN A 8 -16.83 7.87 15.42
CA ASN A 8 -16.28 9.12 14.91
C ASN A 8 -15.26 8.91 13.77
N ASN A 9 -14.48 7.83 13.81
CA ASN A 9 -13.55 7.45 12.74
C ASN A 9 -14.30 7.07 11.45
N ILE A 10 -15.38 6.29 11.58
CA ILE A 10 -16.24 5.93 10.47
C ILE A 10 -16.83 7.19 9.84
N ARG A 11 -17.41 8.10 10.63
CA ARG A 11 -17.97 9.36 10.12
C ARG A 11 -16.93 10.17 9.33
N LYS A 12 -15.74 10.41 9.91
CA LYS A 12 -14.67 11.16 9.23
C LYS A 12 -14.20 10.50 7.94
N THR A 13 -14.21 9.17 7.89
CA THR A 13 -13.88 8.43 6.66
C THR A 13 -14.96 8.64 5.60
N VAL A 14 -16.24 8.59 5.98
CA VAL A 14 -17.35 8.87 5.07
C VAL A 14 -17.27 10.28 4.52
N ASP A 15 -17.07 11.28 5.38
CA ASP A 15 -16.91 12.68 4.98
C ASP A 15 -15.78 12.80 3.94
N PHE A 16 -14.62 12.19 4.22
CA PHE A 16 -13.48 12.17 3.30
C PHE A 16 -13.80 11.53 1.95
N LEU A 17 -14.46 10.37 1.95
CA LEU A 17 -14.82 9.68 0.71
C LEU A 17 -15.80 10.51 -0.12
N ILE A 18 -16.72 11.23 0.52
CA ILE A 18 -17.61 12.20 -0.14
C ILE A 18 -16.79 13.39 -0.68
N GLY A 19 -15.84 13.90 0.08
CA GLY A 19 -14.96 15.01 -0.28
C GLY A 19 -14.12 14.73 -1.54
N ILE A 20 -13.65 13.49 -1.72
CA ILE A 20 -12.97 13.05 -2.95
C ILE A 20 -13.94 12.67 -4.09
N ARG A 21 -15.24 12.91 -3.91
CA ARG A 21 -16.31 12.59 -4.87
C ARG A 21 -16.40 11.10 -5.22
N MET A 22 -16.14 10.23 -4.26
CA MET A 22 -16.33 8.78 -4.46
C MET A 22 -17.81 8.46 -4.65
N GLU A 23 -18.13 7.59 -5.61
CA GLU A 23 -19.52 7.22 -5.87
C GLU A 23 -20.14 6.53 -4.65
N THR A 24 -21.40 6.86 -4.36
CA THR A 24 -22.10 6.39 -3.16
C THR A 24 -22.15 4.86 -3.06
N GLN A 25 -22.19 4.15 -4.19
CA GLN A 25 -22.14 2.68 -4.22
C GLN A 25 -20.83 2.13 -3.62
N PHE A 26 -19.69 2.73 -3.96
CA PHE A 26 -18.38 2.30 -3.45
C PHE A 26 -18.18 2.71 -1.99
N ILE A 27 -18.69 3.88 -1.59
CA ILE A 27 -18.69 4.28 -0.17
C ILE A 27 -19.43 3.22 0.66
N ARG A 28 -20.60 2.76 0.19
CA ARG A 28 -21.36 1.69 0.86
C ARG A 28 -20.56 0.39 0.89
N GLU A 29 -19.96 -0.03 -0.22
CA GLU A 29 -19.17 -1.25 -0.28
C GLU A 29 -17.99 -1.22 0.71
N ILE A 30 -17.23 -0.14 0.74
CA ILE A 30 -16.11 0.06 1.67
C ILE A 30 -16.59 0.01 3.12
N LEU A 31 -17.69 0.68 3.44
CA LEU A 31 -18.27 0.67 4.78
C LEU A 31 -18.74 -0.73 5.20
N LEU A 32 -19.31 -1.52 4.30
CA LEU A 32 -19.80 -2.86 4.60
C LEU A 32 -18.66 -3.88 4.76
N SER A 33 -17.61 -3.74 3.95
CA SER A 33 -16.50 -4.71 3.89
C SER A 33 -15.34 -4.38 4.83
N HIS A 34 -15.15 -3.12 5.22
CA HIS A 34 -13.98 -2.67 5.98
C HIS A 34 -14.35 -1.89 7.26
N MET A 35 -15.59 -2.02 7.76
CA MET A 35 -16.10 -1.25 8.90
C MET A 35 -15.22 -1.37 10.16
N GLU A 36 -14.76 -2.58 10.47
CA GLU A 36 -13.91 -2.85 11.65
C GLU A 36 -12.53 -2.19 11.51
N VAL A 37 -11.97 -2.27 10.31
CA VAL A 37 -10.67 -1.70 9.96
C VAL A 37 -10.75 -0.16 10.01
N ILE A 38 -11.82 0.43 9.47
CA ILE A 38 -12.04 1.89 9.52
C ILE A 38 -12.31 2.36 10.95
N GLY A 39 -13.07 1.58 11.73
CA GLY A 39 -13.37 1.89 13.13
C GLY A 39 -12.12 1.97 14.02
N THR A 40 -11.06 1.22 13.69
CA THR A 40 -9.80 1.19 14.45
C THR A 40 -8.77 2.25 14.02
N MET A 41 -9.06 3.07 13.00
CA MET A 41 -8.16 4.14 12.55
C MET A 41 -7.71 5.06 13.70
N VAL A 42 -6.40 5.24 13.88
CA VAL A 42 -5.88 6.24 14.82
C VAL A 42 -5.85 7.60 14.13
N LEU A 43 -6.85 8.43 14.42
CA LEU A 43 -6.92 9.80 13.94
C LEU A 43 -6.41 10.79 15.00
N ALA A 44 -5.16 11.26 14.90
CA ALA A 44 -4.61 12.35 15.73
C ALA A 44 -4.56 13.72 14.99
N LEU A 45 -5.14 14.74 15.60
CA LEU A 45 -5.30 16.12 15.10
C LEU A 45 -3.95 16.83 14.90
N CYS A 46 -3.77 17.52 13.78
CA CYS A 46 -2.64 18.44 13.58
C CYS A 46 -3.17 19.84 13.20
N LYS A 47 -3.32 20.70 14.20
CA LYS A 47 -3.61 22.13 14.01
C LYS A 47 -2.42 22.83 13.33
N HIS A 48 -2.51 23.15 12.03
CA HIS A 48 -2.15 24.49 11.53
C HIS A 48 -2.49 24.74 10.03
N ARG A 49 -3.52 25.58 9.84
CA ARG A 49 -3.60 26.88 9.11
C ARG A 49 -3.22 26.93 7.62
N GLN A 50 -4.26 27.00 6.76
CA GLN A 50 -4.53 28.10 5.81
C GLN A 50 -6.07 28.24 5.62
N PRO A 51 -6.61 29.44 5.37
CA PRO A 51 -8.05 29.67 5.31
C PRO A 51 -8.60 29.44 3.89
N LEU A 52 -9.85 28.97 3.83
CA LEU A 52 -10.64 28.58 2.64
C LEU A 52 -10.35 27.18 2.07
N VAL A 53 -10.89 26.15 2.73
CA VAL A 53 -11.83 25.14 2.19
C VAL A 53 -12.14 24.16 3.33
N PHE A 54 -13.44 23.96 3.60
CA PHE A 54 -14.07 22.95 4.48
C PHE A 54 -13.20 22.24 5.53
N VAL A 55 -13.40 22.66 6.78
CA VAL A 55 -12.76 22.13 8.00
C VAL A 55 -13.41 20.80 8.40
N GLY A 56 -12.68 19.69 8.27
CA GLY A 56 -13.11 18.36 8.77
C GLY A 56 -12.12 17.19 8.70
N GLU A 57 -11.10 17.20 7.83
CA GLU A 57 -10.45 15.95 7.37
C GLU A 57 -8.91 16.02 7.27
N GLU A 58 -8.18 15.68 8.34
CA GLU A 58 -6.72 15.94 8.39
C GLU A 58 -5.80 14.75 8.09
N ILE A 59 -6.28 13.50 8.04
CA ILE A 59 -5.40 12.30 8.11
C ILE A 59 -5.56 11.38 6.92
N SER A 60 -6.80 11.09 6.52
CA SER A 60 -7.13 10.44 5.25
C SER A 60 -6.62 11.28 4.07
N CYS A 61 -6.77 12.61 4.16
CA CYS A 61 -6.17 13.57 3.22
C CYS A 61 -4.66 13.43 3.12
N ARG A 62 -3.91 13.31 4.23
CA ARG A 62 -2.44 13.18 4.17
C ARG A 62 -1.99 11.96 3.38
N ARG A 63 -2.69 10.83 3.47
CA ARG A 63 -2.34 9.58 2.75
C ARG A 63 -2.65 9.68 1.27
N PHE A 64 -3.83 10.23 0.96
CA PHE A 64 -4.22 10.59 -0.39
C PHE A 64 -3.20 11.53 -1.03
N ASP A 65 -2.83 12.60 -0.32
CA ASP A 65 -1.86 13.59 -0.75
C ASP A 65 -0.46 13.00 -0.94
N CYS A 66 -0.07 11.96 -0.20
CA CYS A 66 1.21 11.28 -0.43
C CYS A 66 1.24 10.62 -1.81
N LEU A 67 0.18 9.92 -2.19
CA LEU A 67 0.08 9.29 -3.50
C LEU A 67 0.01 10.34 -4.62
N VAL A 68 -0.70 11.45 -4.39
CA VAL A 68 -0.75 12.56 -5.36
C VAL A 68 0.62 13.23 -5.52
N LYS A 69 1.31 13.53 -4.41
CA LYS A 69 2.65 14.13 -4.43
C LYS A 69 3.70 13.22 -5.04
N ALA A 70 3.50 11.91 -4.96
CA ALA A 70 4.36 10.94 -5.61
C ALA A 70 4.15 10.86 -7.14
N GLY A 71 3.16 11.59 -7.68
CA GLY A 71 2.96 11.76 -9.13
C GLY A 71 1.62 11.26 -9.66
N LEU A 72 0.77 10.66 -8.82
CA LEU A 72 -0.51 10.12 -9.27
C LEU A 72 -1.60 11.19 -9.35
N ASN A 73 -2.46 11.10 -10.36
CA ASN A 73 -3.63 11.96 -10.47
C ASN A 73 -4.65 11.67 -9.36
N ARG A 74 -5.37 12.68 -8.86
CA ARG A 74 -6.41 12.53 -7.82
C ARG A 74 -7.45 11.46 -8.15
N ASN A 75 -7.91 11.38 -9.40
CA ASN A 75 -8.90 10.37 -9.83
C ASN A 75 -8.30 8.96 -9.78
N VAL A 76 -7.02 8.82 -10.14
CA VAL A 76 -6.29 7.56 -10.06
C VAL A 76 -6.10 7.13 -8.61
N VAL A 77 -5.78 8.07 -7.70
CA VAL A 77 -5.68 7.79 -6.27
C VAL A 77 -7.02 7.36 -5.67
N ALA A 78 -8.13 7.95 -6.13
CA ALA A 78 -9.47 7.53 -5.73
C ALA A 78 -9.76 6.07 -6.15
N GLU A 79 -9.38 5.66 -7.37
CA GLU A 79 -9.50 4.27 -7.82
C GLU A 79 -8.60 3.32 -7.02
N ILE A 80 -7.39 3.74 -6.64
CA ILE A 80 -6.53 2.95 -5.75
C ILE A 80 -7.21 2.72 -4.39
N ILE A 81 -7.80 3.76 -3.79
CA ILE A 81 -8.49 3.66 -2.49
C ILE A 81 -9.72 2.76 -2.60
N LYS A 82 -10.45 2.83 -3.70
CA LYS A 82 -11.58 1.94 -3.98
C LYS A 82 -11.15 0.46 -3.96
N HIS A 83 -10.01 0.13 -4.57
CA HIS A 83 -9.51 -1.25 -4.60
C HIS A 83 -8.71 -1.66 -3.36
N ALA A 84 -8.13 -0.71 -2.64
CA ALA A 84 -7.30 -0.92 -1.46
C ALA A 84 -7.63 0.10 -0.37
N PRO A 85 -8.82 0.04 0.26
CA PRO A 85 -9.25 1.03 1.25
C PRO A 85 -8.37 1.03 2.51
N ILE A 86 -7.66 -0.08 2.76
CA ILE A 86 -6.67 -0.19 3.84
C ILE A 86 -5.54 0.85 3.74
N VAL A 87 -5.30 1.43 2.55
CA VAL A 87 -4.34 2.54 2.37
C VAL A 87 -4.66 3.71 3.32
N LEU A 88 -5.94 3.94 3.61
CA LEU A 88 -6.36 4.99 4.54
C LEU A 88 -5.96 4.70 6.00
N ASN A 89 -5.56 3.47 6.32
CA ASN A 89 -5.08 3.08 7.65
C ASN A 89 -3.55 3.15 7.79
N LEU A 90 -2.81 3.17 6.67
CA LEU A 90 -1.35 3.16 6.71
C LEU A 90 -0.81 4.50 7.21
N SER A 91 0.34 4.50 7.90
CA SER A 91 1.02 5.76 8.17
C SER A 91 1.60 6.34 6.87
N LYS A 92 1.78 7.66 6.85
CA LYS A 92 2.44 8.37 5.74
C LYS A 92 3.79 7.71 5.42
N ASP A 93 4.63 7.49 6.43
CA ASP A 93 5.97 6.94 6.26
C ASP A 93 5.97 5.50 5.74
N VAL A 94 4.90 4.73 6.00
CA VAL A 94 4.72 3.38 5.44
C VAL A 94 4.36 3.47 3.95
N ILE A 95 3.47 4.37 3.55
CA ILE A 95 3.12 4.59 2.14
C ILE A 95 4.36 5.04 1.36
N GLU A 96 5.08 6.05 1.86
CA GLU A 96 6.28 6.59 1.19
C GLU A 96 7.37 5.53 1.05
N ARG A 97 7.63 4.72 2.09
CA ARG A 97 8.58 3.60 2.01
C ARG A 97 8.17 2.56 0.97
N LYS A 98 6.88 2.22 0.89
CA LYS A 98 6.39 1.27 -0.12
C LYS A 98 6.54 1.81 -1.54
N ILE A 99 6.28 3.10 -1.76
CA ILE A 99 6.48 3.75 -3.05
C ILE A 99 7.98 3.74 -3.39
N HIS A 100 8.86 4.14 -2.48
CA HIS A 100 10.31 4.11 -2.68
C HIS A 100 10.83 2.71 -3.03
N SER A 101 10.36 1.67 -2.32
CA SER A 101 10.74 0.29 -2.64
C SER A 101 10.29 -0.16 -4.04
N LEU A 102 9.22 0.43 -4.57
CA LEU A 102 8.71 0.13 -5.90
C LEU A 102 9.50 0.89 -6.98
N THR A 103 9.69 2.20 -6.79
CA THR A 103 10.29 3.09 -7.79
C THR A 103 11.80 3.02 -7.78
N GLU A 104 12.44 3.23 -6.63
CA GLU A 104 13.89 3.38 -6.54
C GLU A 104 14.60 2.02 -6.51
N LEU A 105 14.10 1.06 -5.74
CA LEU A 105 14.80 -0.23 -5.59
C LEU A 105 14.63 -1.13 -6.81
N LEU A 106 13.43 -1.14 -7.41
CA LEU A 106 13.12 -2.06 -8.51
C LEU A 106 13.08 -1.39 -9.89
N GLY A 107 12.98 -0.07 -9.94
CA GLY A 107 12.83 0.69 -11.17
C GLY A 107 11.41 0.65 -11.76
N TYR A 108 10.38 0.30 -10.98
CA TYR A 108 9.02 0.29 -11.49
C TYR A 108 8.42 1.70 -11.49
N PRO A 109 7.69 2.09 -12.55
CA PRO A 109 6.98 3.36 -12.56
C PRO A 109 5.87 3.36 -11.50
N ILE A 110 5.55 4.52 -10.93
CA ILE A 110 4.53 4.64 -9.87
C ILE A 110 3.14 4.20 -10.34
N GLU A 111 2.88 4.31 -11.64
CA GLU A 111 1.69 3.83 -12.33
C GLU A 111 1.47 2.31 -12.14
N SER A 112 2.50 1.55 -11.75
CA SER A 112 2.36 0.15 -11.37
C SER A 112 1.45 -0.05 -10.15
N LEU A 113 1.24 0.99 -9.33
CA LEU A 113 0.25 0.96 -8.24
C LEU A 113 -1.19 0.96 -8.76
N VAL A 114 -1.44 1.50 -9.95
CA VAL A 114 -2.77 1.54 -10.56
C VAL A 114 -3.17 0.15 -11.03
N SER A 115 -2.23 -0.58 -11.65
CA SER A 115 -2.46 -1.95 -12.10
C SER A 115 -2.48 -2.96 -10.94
N PHE A 116 -1.86 -2.62 -9.80
CA PHE A 116 -1.85 -3.48 -8.63
C PHE A 116 -1.95 -2.71 -7.29
N PRO A 117 -3.12 -2.12 -6.96
CA PRO A 117 -3.32 -1.35 -5.72
C PRO A 117 -3.08 -2.18 -4.45
N ALA A 118 -3.38 -3.48 -4.53
CA ALA A 118 -3.17 -4.44 -3.45
C ALA A 118 -1.70 -4.56 -3.02
N TYR A 119 -0.74 -4.06 -3.80
CA TYR A 119 0.64 -3.88 -3.37
C TYR A 119 0.75 -3.17 -2.02
N LEU A 120 -0.05 -2.12 -1.81
CA LEU A 120 -0.06 -1.34 -0.59
C LEU A 120 -0.62 -2.11 0.61
N CYS A 121 -1.26 -3.26 0.40
CA CYS A 121 -1.80 -4.12 1.45
C CYS A 121 -0.76 -5.08 2.06
N TYR A 122 0.31 -5.43 1.34
CA TYR A 122 1.33 -6.36 1.84
C TYR A 122 2.21 -5.72 2.91
N ASP A 123 2.71 -6.49 3.86
CA ASP A 123 3.64 -5.97 4.85
C ASP A 123 4.98 -5.56 4.22
N ILE A 124 5.65 -4.56 4.81
CA ILE A 124 6.93 -4.04 4.30
C ILE A 124 7.98 -5.15 4.27
N GLN A 125 7.93 -6.08 5.21
CA GLN A 125 8.94 -7.10 5.39
C GLN A 125 8.90 -8.11 4.22
N ARG A 126 7.71 -8.61 3.90
CA ARG A 126 7.46 -9.42 2.70
C ARG A 126 7.81 -8.69 1.43
N ILE A 127 7.45 -7.40 1.33
CA ILE A 127 7.81 -6.59 0.16
C ILE A 127 9.32 -6.60 -0.03
N HIS A 128 10.07 -6.23 1.03
CA HIS A 128 11.51 -6.16 1.01
C HIS A 128 12.13 -7.51 0.65
N ASN A 129 11.79 -8.58 1.37
CA ASN A 129 12.46 -9.88 1.18
C ASN A 129 12.28 -10.39 -0.24
N ARG A 130 11.04 -10.37 -0.75
CA ARG A 130 10.73 -10.87 -2.09
C ARG A 130 11.36 -10.03 -3.19
N PHE A 131 11.41 -8.71 -3.00
CA PHE A 131 12.04 -7.80 -3.96
C PHE A 131 13.56 -7.96 -3.96
N SER A 132 14.19 -8.06 -2.80
CA SER A 132 15.64 -8.33 -2.67
C SER A 132 16.02 -9.64 -3.34
N MET A 133 15.22 -10.70 -3.13
CA MET A 133 15.47 -11.99 -3.78
C MET A 133 15.30 -11.91 -5.31
N TYR A 134 14.25 -11.25 -5.78
CA TYR A 134 14.03 -11.06 -7.21
C TYR A 134 15.16 -10.27 -7.87
N LEU A 135 15.59 -9.16 -7.25
CA LEU A 135 16.71 -8.34 -7.71
C LEU A 135 17.99 -9.16 -7.83
N TRP A 136 18.32 -9.92 -6.79
CA TRP A 136 19.53 -10.75 -6.74
C TRP A 136 19.55 -11.81 -7.85
N LEU A 137 18.40 -12.41 -8.17
CA LEU A 137 18.27 -13.36 -9.29
C LEU A 137 18.36 -12.65 -10.65
N ARG A 138 17.73 -11.49 -10.78
CA ARG A 138 17.72 -10.69 -12.01
C ARG A 138 19.14 -10.24 -12.40
N GLU A 139 19.96 -9.85 -11.44
CA GLU A 139 21.38 -9.50 -11.65
C GLU A 139 22.26 -10.65 -12.14
N ARG A 140 21.77 -11.89 -12.06
CA ARG A 140 22.46 -13.13 -12.46
C ARG A 140 21.77 -13.84 -13.62
N ASP A 141 20.86 -13.15 -14.31
CA ASP A 141 20.04 -13.69 -15.40
C ASP A 141 19.23 -14.96 -15.01
N ALA A 142 19.01 -15.16 -13.71
CA ALA A 142 18.30 -16.32 -13.15
C ALA A 142 16.79 -16.07 -12.96
N ALA A 143 16.30 -14.87 -13.31
CA ALA A 143 14.89 -14.51 -13.32
C ALA A 143 14.55 -13.65 -14.53
N LYS A 144 13.31 -13.77 -15.03
CA LYS A 144 12.83 -12.96 -16.16
C LYS A 144 12.96 -11.45 -15.83
N PRO A 145 13.46 -10.63 -16.76
CA PRO A 145 13.48 -9.19 -16.58
C PRO A 145 12.05 -8.63 -16.49
N MET A 146 11.88 -7.60 -15.65
CA MET A 146 10.63 -6.83 -15.51
C MET A 146 9.39 -7.68 -15.19
N LEU A 147 9.48 -8.57 -14.19
CA LEU A 147 8.30 -9.26 -13.67
C LEU A 147 7.35 -8.27 -13.00
N SER A 148 6.04 -8.36 -13.27
CA SER A 148 5.09 -7.45 -12.62
C SER A 148 5.18 -7.56 -11.09
N PRO A 149 4.97 -6.46 -10.34
CA PRO A 149 4.93 -6.50 -8.87
C PRO A 149 3.91 -7.52 -8.35
N SER A 150 2.80 -7.70 -9.07
CA SER A 150 1.78 -8.70 -8.74
C SER A 150 2.32 -10.13 -8.81
N THR A 151 3.10 -10.51 -9.83
CA THR A 151 3.68 -11.86 -9.92
C THR A 151 4.61 -12.16 -8.74
N ILE A 152 5.39 -11.16 -8.32
CA ILE A 152 6.35 -11.31 -7.23
C ILE A 152 5.62 -11.40 -5.87
N GLN A 153 4.59 -10.59 -5.65
CA GLN A 153 3.94 -10.45 -4.34
C GLN A 153 2.78 -11.41 -4.07
N THR A 154 1.99 -11.75 -5.09
CA THR A 154 0.74 -12.53 -4.91
C THR A 154 0.96 -14.02 -4.67
N CYS A 155 2.09 -14.58 -5.11
CA CYS A 155 2.32 -16.01 -4.94
C CYS A 155 2.49 -16.37 -3.45
N GLY A 156 1.90 -17.48 -3.00
CA GLY A 156 2.12 -17.99 -1.63
C GLY A 156 3.59 -18.37 -1.39
N ASP A 157 4.02 -18.43 -0.14
CA ASP A 157 5.45 -18.63 0.21
C ASP A 157 6.03 -19.91 -0.38
N ALA A 158 5.28 -21.02 -0.36
CA ALA A 158 5.71 -22.27 -1.00
C ALA A 158 5.95 -22.15 -2.51
N ARG A 159 5.11 -21.37 -3.22
CA ARG A 159 5.32 -21.10 -4.66
C ARG A 159 6.48 -20.16 -4.88
N PHE A 160 6.62 -19.13 -4.04
CA PHE A 160 7.73 -18.20 -4.11
C PHE A 160 9.06 -18.96 -3.95
N VAL A 161 9.13 -19.87 -2.98
CA VAL A 161 10.27 -20.77 -2.80
C VAL A 161 10.54 -21.59 -4.07
N LYS A 162 9.54 -22.28 -4.61
CA LYS A 162 9.74 -23.09 -5.82
C LYS A 162 10.27 -22.29 -7.01
N TYR A 163 9.75 -21.09 -7.25
CA TYR A 163 10.02 -20.33 -8.48
C TYR A 163 11.10 -19.25 -8.37
N PHE A 164 11.53 -18.88 -7.15
CA PHE A 164 12.57 -17.89 -6.93
C PHE A 164 13.73 -18.44 -6.08
N PHE A 165 13.47 -19.36 -5.16
CA PHE A 165 14.52 -19.89 -4.27
C PHE A 165 15.33 -20.99 -4.92
N ASN A 166 14.64 -22.00 -5.46
CA ASN A 166 15.27 -23.23 -5.94
C ASN A 166 15.76 -23.16 -7.39
N VAL A 167 15.64 -22.00 -8.03
CA VAL A 167 16.07 -21.79 -9.41
C VAL A 167 17.58 -21.55 -9.52
N HIS A 168 18.25 -21.21 -8.42
CA HIS A 168 19.70 -20.97 -8.38
C HIS A 168 20.34 -21.73 -7.20
N PRO A 169 21.52 -22.38 -7.37
CA PRO A 169 22.16 -23.17 -6.31
C PRO A 169 22.42 -22.40 -5.01
N GLN A 170 22.79 -21.12 -5.11
CA GLN A 170 23.01 -20.22 -3.96
C GLN A 170 21.73 -19.55 -3.43
N GLY A 171 20.59 -19.71 -4.12
CA GLY A 171 19.32 -19.12 -3.73
C GLY A 171 18.97 -19.41 -2.25
N PRO A 172 19.05 -20.68 -1.81
CA PRO A 172 18.95 -21.12 -0.42
C PRO A 172 19.60 -20.22 0.64
N ALA A 173 20.90 -20.02 0.51
CA ALA A 173 21.68 -19.25 1.47
C ALA A 173 21.33 -17.75 1.44
N ILE A 174 21.04 -17.21 0.25
CA ILE A 174 20.76 -15.79 0.07
C ILE A 174 19.42 -15.39 0.68
N TRP A 175 18.34 -16.15 0.47
CA TRP A 175 17.06 -15.86 1.12
C TRP A 175 17.16 -15.90 2.64
N GLU A 176 17.91 -16.86 3.18
CA GLU A 176 18.10 -16.98 4.62
C GLU A 176 18.84 -15.74 5.15
N SER A 177 19.86 -15.27 4.41
CA SER A 177 20.53 -14.00 4.70
C SER A 177 19.57 -12.81 4.64
N ILE A 178 18.74 -12.71 3.60
CA ILE A 178 17.75 -11.64 3.44
C ILE A 178 16.77 -11.63 4.62
N ASN A 179 16.22 -12.80 5.00
CA ASN A 179 15.28 -12.88 6.12
C ASN A 179 15.94 -12.51 7.44
N ARG A 180 17.21 -12.91 7.68
CA ARG A 180 17.96 -12.55 8.89
C ARG A 180 18.21 -11.06 9.02
N LEU A 181 18.50 -10.36 7.92
CA LEU A 181 18.75 -8.91 7.92
C LEU A 181 17.48 -8.08 8.18
N SER A 182 16.34 -8.76 8.26
CA SER A 182 15.02 -8.16 8.22
C SER A 182 14.16 -8.52 9.44
N ALA A 183 14.71 -9.37 10.31
CA ALA A 183 14.18 -9.70 11.63
C ALA A 183 14.79 -8.78 12.69
#